data_AF-A0A2A4UIY0-F1
#
_entry.id   AF-A0A2A4UIY0-F1
#
_cell.length_a   1.000
_cell.length_b   1.000
_cell.length_c   1.000
_cell.angle_alpha   90.00
_cell.angle_beta   90.00
_cell.angle_gamma   90.00
#
_symmetry.space_group_name_H-M   'P 1'
#
loop_
_entity.id
_entity.type
_entity.pdbx_description
1 polymer ?
#
loop_
_entity_poly.entity_id
_entity_poly.type
_entity_poly.pdbx_seq_one_letter_code
_entity_poly.pdbx_strand_id
1 'polypeptide(L)'
;MNRSIIMIKNFKTLLMVPLFGLMFAGNASANVIENYTMLVGINGYINVSEGLFNTDFEDIGVQYKLDILDPESPIAITSFAVSTNSTANTVESTRGDWMGEQLSAAEWDGSIYSLLGSFSSFFGGDRYVNIYNIGEIGPSIVAGTDGMFQFQAYNSFGDSIALASDFVAINANNGIVDQSRAPNDVPEPGPLALLGFGLIVIGLMGRRRKA
;
A
#
# COMPACT_ATOMS: atom_id res chain seq x y z
N MET A 1 38.91 49.61 73.96
CA MET A 1 39.68 48.42 74.41
C MET A 1 39.82 47.48 73.23
N ASN A 2 41.06 47.29 72.78
CA ASN A 2 41.47 46.35 71.72
C ASN A 2 41.12 44.91 72.07
N ARG A 3 40.62 44.13 71.11
CA ARG A 3 41.11 42.76 70.84
C ARG A 3 40.96 42.40 69.36
N SER A 4 42.09 42.01 68.79
CA SER A 4 42.29 41.54 67.42
C SER A 4 41.98 40.04 67.27
N ILE A 5 41.52 39.68 66.07
CA ILE A 5 41.88 38.53 65.22
C ILE A 5 41.92 37.14 65.87
N ILE A 6 41.03 36.23 65.44
CA ILE A 6 41.43 34.88 65.00
C ILE A 6 40.64 34.51 63.73
N MET A 7 41.37 34.43 62.62
CA MET A 7 40.99 33.81 61.36
C MET A 7 41.25 32.31 61.47
N ILE A 8 40.24 31.44 61.31
CA ILE A 8 40.45 30.02 61.06
C ILE A 8 40.17 29.75 59.58
N LYS A 9 41.25 29.43 58.88
CA LYS A 9 41.30 28.91 57.52
C LYS A 9 40.75 27.48 57.48
N ASN A 10 39.99 27.20 56.42
CA ASN A 10 39.90 25.93 55.70
C ASN A 10 39.58 24.67 56.51
N PHE A 11 38.37 24.12 56.36
CA PHE A 11 38.25 22.68 56.16
C PHE A 11 37.10 22.33 55.19
N LYS A 12 37.52 21.62 54.15
CA LYS A 12 36.78 21.01 53.05
C LYS A 12 35.54 20.26 53.53
N THR A 13 34.38 20.57 52.94
CA THR A 13 33.41 19.54 52.52
C THR A 13 32.68 20.03 51.28
N LEU A 14 33.26 19.70 50.13
CA LEU A 14 32.62 19.75 48.83
C LEU A 14 31.52 18.67 48.82
N LEU A 15 30.29 19.04 49.17
CA LEU A 15 29.11 18.20 48.93
C LEU A 15 28.51 18.65 47.60
N MET A 16 29.11 18.16 46.50
CA MET A 16 28.40 18.02 45.24
C MET A 16 27.27 17.02 45.47
N VAL A 17 26.08 17.52 45.75
CA VAL A 17 24.86 16.76 45.49
C VAL A 17 24.47 17.08 44.05
N PRO A 18 24.48 16.11 43.12
CA PRO A 18 23.99 16.36 41.78
C PRO A 18 22.49 16.63 41.86
N LEU A 19 22.10 17.88 41.63
CA LEU A 19 20.73 18.30 41.41
C LEU A 19 20.31 17.89 39.98
N PHE A 20 20.39 16.59 39.68
CA PHE A 20 19.89 15.97 38.46
C PHE A 20 19.06 14.77 38.87
N GLY A 21 17.79 15.03 39.20
CA GLY A 21 16.91 14.00 39.75
C GLY A 21 15.50 14.51 39.99
N LEU A 22 14.86 15.05 38.95
CA LEU A 22 13.41 15.16 38.78
C LEU A 22 13.21 15.27 37.25
N MET A 23 13.32 14.16 36.52
CA MET A 23 12.20 13.25 36.24
C MET A 23 10.91 14.00 35.88
N PHE A 24 10.94 14.70 34.76
CA PHE A 24 9.84 14.55 33.80
C PHE A 24 10.34 13.68 32.66
N ALA A 25 10.44 12.37 32.93
CA ALA A 25 10.19 11.38 31.90
C ALA A 25 8.70 11.52 31.57
N GLY A 26 8.38 12.51 30.74
CA GLY A 26 7.15 12.45 29.98
C GLY A 26 7.28 11.22 29.11
N ASN A 27 6.57 10.16 29.46
CA ASN A 27 6.33 9.05 28.56
C ASN A 27 5.50 9.58 27.39
N ALA A 28 6.13 10.32 26.49
CA ALA A 28 5.75 10.32 25.10
C ALA A 28 6.31 9.01 24.53
N SER A 29 5.74 7.89 24.95
CA SER A 29 5.72 6.71 24.10
C SER A 29 4.80 7.08 22.94
N ALA A 30 5.36 7.73 21.92
CA ALA A 30 4.80 7.56 20.60
C ALA A 30 4.88 6.06 20.34
N ASN A 31 3.74 5.40 20.36
CA ASN A 31 3.62 4.02 19.92
C ASN A 31 3.76 4.08 18.40
N VAL A 32 5.01 4.27 17.95
CA VAL A 32 5.36 4.29 16.54
C VAL A 32 5.33 2.84 16.09
N ILE A 33 4.16 2.39 15.62
CA ILE A 33 4.09 1.18 14.80
C ILE A 33 4.56 1.58 13.40
N GLU A 34 5.87 1.81 13.23
CA GLU A 34 6.51 2.05 11.91
C GLU A 34 6.92 0.74 11.24
N ASN A 35 6.05 -0.28 11.27
CA ASN A 35 6.26 -1.46 10.44
C ASN A 35 5.55 -1.23 9.10
N TYR A 36 6.12 -0.33 8.28
CA TYR A 36 5.75 -0.25 6.88
C TYR A 36 6.52 -1.31 6.09
N THR A 37 5.80 -2.22 5.45
CA THR A 37 6.32 -3.11 4.41
C THR A 37 6.34 -2.33 3.10
N MET A 38 7.46 -2.35 2.38
CA MET A 38 7.56 -1.73 1.07
C MET A 38 7.29 -2.76 -0.02
N LEU A 39 6.28 -2.49 -0.85
CA LEU A 39 5.98 -3.21 -2.07
C LEU A 39 6.64 -2.46 -3.22
N VAL A 40 7.59 -3.08 -3.90
CA VAL A 40 8.39 -2.46 -4.96
C VAL A 40 7.87 -2.93 -6.30
N GLY A 41 7.56 -2.00 -7.20
CA GLY A 41 7.15 -2.31 -8.55
C GLY A 41 8.27 -2.92 -9.38
N ILE A 42 7.96 -3.95 -10.17
CA ILE A 42 8.94 -4.66 -11.02
C ILE A 42 9.54 -3.75 -12.09
N ASN A 43 8.81 -2.74 -12.55
CA ASN A 43 9.29 -1.78 -13.54
C ASN A 43 10.05 -0.62 -12.89
N GLY A 44 10.03 -0.51 -11.55
CA GLY A 44 10.72 0.53 -10.79
C GLY A 44 10.08 1.91 -10.91
N TYR A 45 8.82 2.00 -11.36
CA TYR A 45 8.12 3.28 -11.46
C TYR A 45 7.39 3.63 -10.16
N ILE A 46 6.95 2.64 -9.40
CA ILE A 46 6.08 2.84 -8.24
C ILE A 46 6.56 2.01 -7.05
N ASN A 47 6.55 2.64 -5.87
CA ASN A 47 6.61 1.95 -4.58
C ASN A 47 5.29 2.14 -3.84
N VAL A 48 4.86 1.12 -3.11
CA VAL A 48 3.73 1.22 -2.17
C VAL A 48 4.22 0.86 -0.77
N SER A 49 4.12 1.81 0.16
CA SER A 49 4.34 1.55 1.58
C SER A 49 3.04 1.07 2.21
N GLU A 50 3.02 -0.14 2.73
CA GLU A 50 1.90 -0.78 3.43
C GLU A 50 2.19 -0.81 4.93
N GLY A 51 1.30 -0.32 5.78
CA GLY A 51 1.49 -0.41 7.23
C GLY A 51 0.19 -0.44 8.00
N LEU A 52 0.25 -0.90 9.25
CA LEU A 52 -0.90 -0.88 10.15
C LEU A 52 -1.09 0.52 10.73
N PHE A 53 -2.35 0.89 10.90
CA PHE A 53 -2.72 2.05 11.70
C PHE A 53 -3.87 1.66 12.63
N ASN A 54 -3.98 2.39 13.74
CA ASN A 54 -5.07 2.24 14.69
C ASN A 54 -5.78 3.58 14.79
N THR A 55 -7.11 3.58 14.74
CA THR A 55 -7.89 4.78 15.02
C THR A 55 -8.16 4.89 16.52
N ASP A 56 -8.47 6.09 17.00
CA ASP A 56 -8.88 6.29 18.39
C ASP A 56 -10.20 5.53 18.75
N PHE A 57 -10.82 4.87 17.77
CA PHE A 57 -12.13 4.18 17.85
C PHE A 57 -12.02 2.65 17.83
N GLU A 58 -10.86 2.08 18.16
CA GLU A 58 -10.62 0.62 18.27
C GLU A 58 -10.56 -0.16 16.95
N ASP A 59 -10.60 0.51 15.80
CA ASP A 59 -10.41 -0.13 14.49
C ASP A 59 -8.91 -0.23 14.14
N ILE A 60 -8.47 -1.44 13.75
CA ILE A 60 -7.16 -1.65 13.14
C ILE A 60 -7.36 -1.68 11.62
N GLY A 61 -6.61 -0.84 10.91
CA GLY A 61 -6.64 -0.78 9.46
C GLY A 61 -5.27 -0.96 8.83
N VAL A 62 -5.27 -1.19 7.52
CA VAL A 62 -4.07 -1.14 6.68
C VAL A 62 -4.07 0.17 5.91
N GLN A 63 -2.97 0.90 5.99
CA GLN A 63 -2.72 2.12 5.24
C GLN A 63 -1.71 1.85 4.13
N TYR A 64 -2.06 2.28 2.92
CA TYR A 64 -1.18 2.27 1.76
C TYR A 64 -0.77 3.68 1.37
N LYS A 65 0.52 3.85 1.09
CA LYS A 65 1.13 5.10 0.58
C LYS A 65 1.78 4.81 -0.76
N LEU A 66 1.40 5.54 -1.80
CA LEU A 66 1.92 5.33 -3.15
C LEU A 66 2.95 6.41 -3.51
N ASP A 67 4.15 6.00 -3.89
CA ASP A 67 5.26 6.86 -4.33
C ASP A 67 5.58 6.57 -5.80
N ILE A 68 5.57 7.60 -6.66
CA ILE A 68 5.99 7.48 -8.07
C ILE A 68 7.46 7.95 -8.17
N LEU A 69 8.34 7.03 -8.59
CA LEU A 69 9.80 7.19 -8.51
C LEU A 69 10.42 7.85 -9.75
N ASP A 70 9.72 7.85 -10.88
CA ASP A 70 10.20 8.49 -12.12
C ASP A 70 9.43 9.79 -12.40
N PRO A 71 10.00 10.96 -12.03
CA PRO A 71 9.37 12.26 -12.24
C PRO A 71 9.42 12.77 -13.68
N GLU A 72 10.21 12.15 -14.57
CA GLU A 72 10.32 12.59 -15.97
C GLU A 72 9.33 11.86 -16.89
N SER A 73 8.73 10.77 -16.42
CA SER A 73 7.72 10.02 -17.16
C SER A 73 6.32 10.60 -16.94
N PRO A 74 5.49 10.80 -18.00
CA PRO A 74 4.11 11.29 -17.87
C PRO A 74 3.16 10.19 -17.35
N ILE A 75 3.58 9.48 -16.30
CA ILE A 75 2.81 8.42 -15.66
C ILE A 75 1.70 9.06 -14.85
N ALA A 76 0.47 8.78 -15.26
CA ALA A 76 -0.76 9.14 -14.55
C ALA A 76 -1.46 7.87 -14.09
N ILE A 77 -1.59 7.69 -12.78
CA ILE A 77 -2.30 6.57 -12.16
C ILE A 77 -3.75 6.99 -11.90
N THR A 78 -4.68 6.20 -12.40
CA THR A 78 -6.13 6.43 -12.24
C THR A 78 -6.80 5.34 -11.44
N SER A 79 -6.12 4.20 -11.26
CA SER A 79 -6.53 3.15 -10.34
C SER A 79 -5.30 2.42 -9.82
N PHE A 80 -5.34 1.97 -8.58
CA PHE A 80 -4.39 0.99 -8.09
C PHE A 80 -5.11 0.01 -7.16
N ALA A 81 -4.58 -1.21 -7.12
CA ALA A 81 -5.18 -2.33 -6.44
C ALA A 81 -4.13 -2.99 -5.55
N VAL A 82 -4.49 -3.32 -4.31
CA VAL A 82 -3.60 -4.01 -3.36
C VAL A 82 -4.32 -5.21 -2.77
N SER A 83 -3.73 -6.39 -2.90
CA SER A 83 -4.35 -7.64 -2.44
C SER A 83 -4.45 -7.70 -0.91
N THR A 84 -5.22 -8.64 -0.38
CA THR A 84 -5.25 -8.95 1.05
C THR A 84 -5.90 -10.31 1.29
N ASN A 85 -5.61 -10.90 2.45
CA ASN A 85 -6.26 -12.12 2.92
C ASN A 85 -7.39 -11.86 3.92
N SER A 86 -7.63 -10.60 4.29
CA SER A 86 -8.62 -10.19 5.28
C SER A 86 -9.74 -9.37 4.62
N THR A 87 -10.98 -9.64 5.02
CA THR A 87 -12.13 -8.87 4.54
C THR A 87 -12.16 -7.50 5.21
N ALA A 88 -12.37 -6.46 4.42
CA ALA A 88 -12.51 -5.10 4.92
C ALA A 88 -13.99 -4.75 5.13
N ASN A 89 -14.29 -4.14 6.28
CA ASN A 89 -15.59 -3.51 6.55
C ASN A 89 -15.77 -2.26 5.69
N THR A 90 -14.69 -1.53 5.44
CA THR A 90 -14.69 -0.28 4.69
C THR A 90 -13.35 -0.09 4.01
N VAL A 91 -13.39 0.38 2.75
CA VAL A 91 -12.22 0.72 1.96
C VAL A 91 -12.38 2.19 1.52
N GLU A 92 -11.44 3.05 1.89
CA GLU A 92 -11.57 4.49 1.68
C GLU A 92 -10.25 5.15 1.27
N SER A 93 -10.36 6.38 0.78
CA SER A 93 -9.21 7.22 0.45
C SER A 93 -9.31 8.56 1.16
N THR A 94 -8.16 9.06 1.61
CA THR A 94 -8.00 10.46 2.03
C THR A 94 -7.90 11.43 0.86
N ARG A 95 -7.72 10.91 -0.38
CA ARG A 95 -7.68 11.71 -1.59
C ARG A 95 -9.10 12.00 -2.06
N GLY A 96 -9.42 13.28 -2.20
CA GLY A 96 -10.71 13.72 -2.73
C GLY A 96 -10.98 13.10 -4.10
N ASP A 97 -12.24 12.71 -4.32
CA ASP A 97 -12.72 12.08 -5.55
C ASP A 97 -12.03 10.75 -5.88
N TRP A 98 -11.39 10.09 -4.91
CA TRP A 98 -10.99 8.69 -5.04
C TRP A 98 -11.94 7.82 -4.23
N MET A 99 -12.35 6.70 -4.81
CA MET A 99 -13.24 5.73 -4.19
C MET A 99 -12.46 4.46 -3.90
N GLY A 100 -12.86 3.76 -2.85
CA GLY A 100 -12.32 2.47 -2.46
C GLY A 100 -13.41 1.41 -2.51
N GLU A 101 -13.07 0.23 -3.00
CA GLU A 101 -13.92 -0.96 -2.90
C GLU A 101 -13.06 -2.19 -2.65
N GLN A 102 -13.65 -3.24 -2.07
CA GLN A 102 -12.99 -4.55 -1.97
C GLN A 102 -13.71 -5.53 -2.89
N LEU A 103 -12.94 -6.26 -3.71
CA LEU A 103 -13.43 -7.37 -4.51
C LEU A 103 -12.79 -8.68 -4.02
N SER A 104 -13.54 -9.76 -4.06
CA SER A 104 -12.98 -11.12 -4.02
C SER A 104 -12.32 -11.50 -5.35
N ALA A 105 -11.51 -12.56 -5.35
CA ALA A 105 -10.90 -13.09 -6.58
C ALA A 105 -11.93 -13.38 -7.69
N ALA A 106 -13.08 -13.96 -7.33
CA ALA A 106 -14.15 -14.26 -8.28
C ALA A 106 -14.82 -12.99 -8.82
N GLU A 107 -14.97 -11.95 -8.01
CA GLU A 107 -15.53 -10.67 -8.45
C GLU A 107 -14.56 -9.93 -9.37
N TRP A 108 -13.26 -9.94 -9.08
CA TRP A 108 -12.24 -9.42 -10.00
C TRP A 108 -12.33 -10.10 -11.37
N ASP A 109 -12.30 -11.43 -11.38
CA ASP A 109 -12.33 -12.24 -12.61
C ASP A 109 -13.67 -12.13 -13.36
N GLY A 110 -14.75 -11.73 -12.67
CA GLY A 110 -16.07 -11.46 -13.26
C GLY A 110 -16.31 -10.00 -13.66
N SER A 111 -15.39 -9.09 -13.34
CA SER A 111 -15.52 -7.65 -13.55
C SER A 111 -14.78 -7.18 -14.82
N ILE A 112 -14.77 -5.86 -15.03
CA ILE A 112 -13.97 -5.23 -16.10
C ILE A 112 -12.46 -5.43 -15.92
N TYR A 113 -11.99 -5.67 -14.69
CA TYR A 113 -10.57 -5.88 -14.39
C TYR A 113 -10.04 -7.20 -14.96
N SER A 114 -10.90 -8.17 -15.26
CA SER A 114 -10.53 -9.42 -15.95
C SER A 114 -9.90 -9.19 -17.32
N LEU A 115 -10.13 -8.02 -17.95
CA LEU A 115 -9.50 -7.64 -19.21
C LEU A 115 -8.00 -7.32 -19.06
N LEU A 116 -7.55 -7.01 -17.83
CA LEU A 116 -6.14 -6.79 -17.51
C LEU A 116 -5.40 -8.13 -17.33
N GLY A 117 -6.09 -9.13 -16.79
CA GLY A 117 -5.56 -10.44 -16.45
C GLY A 117 -6.34 -11.06 -15.28
N SER A 118 -6.12 -12.35 -15.05
CA SER A 118 -6.72 -13.06 -13.91
C SER A 118 -6.26 -12.49 -12.56
N PHE A 119 -7.10 -12.59 -11.53
CA PHE A 119 -6.71 -12.22 -10.16
C PHE A 119 -5.42 -12.93 -9.74
N SER A 120 -5.34 -14.24 -10.02
CA SER A 120 -4.22 -15.08 -9.59
C SER A 120 -2.88 -14.74 -10.23
N SER A 121 -2.86 -14.09 -11.40
CA SER A 121 -1.62 -13.69 -12.05
C SER A 121 -1.01 -12.44 -11.42
N PHE A 122 -1.84 -11.56 -10.87
CA PHE A 122 -1.41 -10.35 -10.17
C PHE A 122 -1.18 -10.58 -8.68
N PHE A 123 -2.06 -11.33 -8.03
CA PHE A 123 -2.16 -11.39 -6.57
C PHE A 123 -1.95 -12.82 -6.01
N GLY A 124 -1.61 -13.77 -6.88
CA GLY A 124 -1.29 -15.14 -6.46
C GLY A 124 -2.45 -15.85 -5.77
N GLY A 125 -2.23 -16.23 -4.51
CA GLY A 125 -3.16 -17.02 -3.70
C GLY A 125 -4.01 -16.20 -2.73
N ASP A 126 -3.98 -14.87 -2.84
CA ASP A 126 -4.77 -14.00 -1.96
C ASP A 126 -6.27 -14.11 -2.24
N ARG A 127 -7.08 -13.63 -1.30
CA ARG A 127 -8.54 -13.83 -1.34
C ARG A 127 -9.29 -12.62 -1.85
N TYR A 128 -8.77 -11.43 -1.55
CA TYR A 128 -9.42 -10.17 -1.82
C TYR A 128 -8.41 -9.17 -2.39
N VAL A 129 -8.94 -8.10 -2.96
CA VAL A 129 -8.18 -6.94 -3.42
C VAL A 129 -8.95 -5.68 -3.08
N ASN A 130 -8.24 -4.74 -2.45
CA ASN A 130 -8.73 -3.39 -2.21
C ASN A 130 -8.35 -2.55 -3.44
N ILE A 131 -9.36 -2.08 -4.15
CA ILE A 131 -9.21 -1.29 -5.36
C ILE A 131 -9.52 0.15 -5.01
N TYR A 132 -8.64 1.04 -5.43
CA TYR A 132 -8.83 2.47 -5.30
C TYR A 132 -8.78 3.08 -6.67
N ASN A 133 -9.86 3.74 -7.07
CA ASN A 133 -9.98 4.35 -8.38
C ASN A 133 -10.39 5.81 -8.26
N ILE A 134 -9.99 6.57 -9.26
CA ILE A 134 -10.51 7.91 -9.49
C ILE A 134 -12.02 7.82 -9.72
N GLY A 135 -12.77 8.69 -9.06
CA GLY A 135 -14.18 8.95 -9.34
C GLY A 135 -14.36 9.80 -10.60
N GLU A 136 -15.59 10.23 -10.87
CA GLU A 136 -15.95 10.87 -12.14
C GLU A 136 -15.16 12.15 -12.48
N ILE A 137 -14.68 12.87 -11.46
CA ILE A 137 -14.05 14.20 -11.62
C ILE A 137 -12.69 14.34 -10.91
N GLY A 138 -12.14 13.24 -10.40
CA GLY A 138 -10.91 13.30 -9.60
C GLY A 138 -9.66 13.60 -10.44
N PRO A 139 -8.56 14.02 -9.79
CA PRO A 139 -7.24 14.12 -10.42
C PRO A 139 -6.47 12.79 -10.32
N SER A 140 -5.82 12.38 -11.42
CA SER A 140 -4.89 11.25 -11.46
C SER A 140 -3.72 11.47 -10.52
N ILE A 141 -3.07 10.40 -10.06
CA ILE A 141 -1.81 10.50 -9.31
C ILE A 141 -0.66 10.64 -10.31
N VAL A 142 0.13 11.70 -10.19
CA VAL A 142 1.24 12.05 -11.09
C VAL A 142 2.50 12.39 -10.29
N ALA A 143 3.66 12.02 -10.82
CA ALA A 143 4.93 12.15 -10.11
C ALA A 143 5.26 13.61 -9.69
N GLY A 144 5.83 13.77 -8.50
CA GLY A 144 6.36 15.05 -7.99
C GLY A 144 5.32 16.10 -7.56
N THR A 145 4.07 15.99 -8.01
CA THR A 145 2.95 16.86 -7.58
C THR A 145 2.14 16.30 -6.44
N ASP A 146 2.17 14.98 -6.30
CA ASP A 146 1.32 14.24 -5.41
C ASP A 146 2.14 13.83 -4.18
N GLY A 147 1.73 14.32 -3.00
CA GLY A 147 2.36 14.03 -1.71
C GLY A 147 2.07 12.62 -1.18
N MET A 148 2.10 12.40 0.14
CA MET A 148 1.66 11.11 0.70
C MET A 148 0.13 11.00 0.64
N PHE A 149 -0.39 10.01 -0.10
CA PHE A 149 -1.81 9.64 -0.07
C PHE A 149 -2.01 8.44 0.83
N GLN A 150 -3.09 8.46 1.58
CA GLN A 150 -3.45 7.36 2.46
C GLN A 150 -4.72 6.72 1.92
N PHE A 151 -4.58 5.45 1.58
CA PHE A 151 -5.67 4.57 1.21
C PHE A 151 -5.81 3.52 2.29
N GLN A 152 -7.02 3.26 2.73
CA GLN A 152 -7.26 2.61 4.01
C GLN A 152 -8.30 1.51 3.87
N ALA A 153 -7.99 0.34 4.43
CA ALA A 153 -8.94 -0.76 4.59
C ALA A 153 -9.09 -1.07 6.08
N TYR A 154 -10.31 -0.98 6.61
CA TYR A 154 -10.62 -1.21 8.02
C TYR A 154 -11.24 -2.57 8.22
N ASN A 155 -10.80 -3.27 9.27
CA ASN A 155 -11.34 -4.58 9.65
C ASN A 155 -11.95 -4.51 11.05
N SER A 156 -12.78 -5.49 11.38
CA SER A 156 -13.40 -5.59 12.71
C SER A 156 -12.36 -5.96 13.77
N PHE A 157 -12.60 -5.53 15.01
CA PHE A 157 -11.75 -5.89 16.15
C PHE A 157 -11.59 -7.42 16.29
N GLY A 158 -10.33 -7.88 16.37
CA GLY A 158 -9.99 -9.29 16.58
C GLY A 158 -9.58 -10.05 15.32
N ASP A 159 -9.71 -9.45 14.14
CA ASP A 159 -9.21 -10.06 12.91
C ASP A 159 -7.69 -9.94 12.79
N SER A 160 -7.04 -11.06 12.46
CA SER A 160 -5.62 -11.06 12.12
C SER A 160 -5.44 -10.33 10.80
N ILE A 161 -4.75 -9.19 10.81
CA ILE A 161 -4.40 -8.46 9.60
C ILE A 161 -3.02 -8.92 9.15
N ALA A 162 -2.97 -9.61 8.02
CA ALA A 162 -1.71 -9.96 7.38
C ALA A 162 -1.26 -8.82 6.47
N LEU A 163 -0.04 -8.36 6.66
CA LEU A 163 0.71 -7.54 5.70
C LEU A 163 1.47 -8.48 4.75
N ALA A 164 1.99 -7.95 3.65
CA ALA A 164 2.61 -8.65 2.50
C ALA A 164 1.67 -8.85 1.31
N SER A 165 0.91 -7.80 1.01
CA SER A 165 0.09 -7.73 -0.19
C SER A 165 0.91 -7.55 -1.47
N ASP A 166 0.35 -7.96 -2.59
CA ASP A 166 0.80 -7.60 -3.93
C ASP A 166 0.02 -6.38 -4.44
N PHE A 167 0.59 -5.55 -5.32
CA PHE A 167 -0.09 -4.41 -5.93
C PHE A 167 -0.05 -4.41 -7.46
N VAL A 168 -1.03 -3.73 -8.06
CA VAL A 168 -1.07 -3.36 -9.48
C VAL A 168 -1.50 -1.89 -9.59
N ALA A 169 -0.77 -1.11 -10.40
CA ALA A 169 -1.10 0.28 -10.70
C ALA A 169 -1.49 0.43 -12.17
N ILE A 170 -2.55 1.19 -12.43
CA ILE A 170 -3.26 1.24 -13.71
C ILE A 170 -3.41 2.69 -14.17
N ASN A 171 -3.18 2.93 -15.46
CA ASN A 171 -3.38 4.25 -16.09
C ASN A 171 -4.79 4.40 -16.71
N ALA A 172 -5.08 5.60 -17.20
CA ALA A 172 -6.39 5.94 -17.79
C ALA A 172 -6.79 5.10 -19.01
N ASN A 173 -5.84 4.42 -19.66
CA ASN A 173 -6.08 3.56 -20.81
C ASN A 173 -6.27 2.08 -20.40
N ASN A 174 -6.49 1.80 -19.12
CA ASN A 174 -6.50 0.44 -18.55
C ASN A 174 -5.19 -0.32 -18.83
N GLY A 175 -4.07 0.40 -18.92
CA GLY A 175 -2.74 -0.20 -19.03
C GLY A 175 -2.10 -0.35 -17.66
N ILE A 176 -1.46 -1.49 -17.41
CA ILE A 176 -0.65 -1.71 -16.21
C ILE A 176 0.61 -0.85 -16.34
N VAL A 177 0.80 0.04 -15.37
CA VAL A 177 2.01 0.87 -15.26
C VAL A 177 3.08 0.11 -14.50
N ASP A 178 2.73 -0.44 -13.34
CA ASP A 178 3.65 -1.19 -12.50
C ASP A 178 2.87 -2.19 -11.62
N GLN A 179 3.58 -3.19 -11.11
CA GLN A 179 3.03 -4.21 -10.22
C GLN A 179 4.15 -4.81 -9.36
N SER A 180 3.86 -5.29 -8.16
CA SER A 180 4.88 -5.92 -7.29
C SER A 180 5.21 -7.35 -7.70
N ARG A 181 4.22 -8.07 -8.26
CA ARG A 181 4.37 -9.46 -8.62
C ARG A 181 4.88 -9.59 -10.05
N ALA A 182 5.91 -10.42 -10.25
CA ALA A 182 6.31 -10.79 -11.60
C ALA A 182 5.16 -11.57 -12.28
N PRO A 183 4.88 -11.33 -13.57
CA PRO A 183 3.94 -12.15 -14.32
C PRO A 183 4.34 -13.62 -14.20
N ASN A 184 3.41 -14.50 -13.82
CA ASN A 184 3.71 -15.93 -13.83
C ASN A 184 3.93 -16.37 -15.29
N ASP A 185 5.03 -17.06 -15.58
CA ASP A 185 5.38 -17.60 -16.91
C ASP A 185 4.37 -18.64 -17.46
N VAL A 186 3.32 -18.95 -16.69
CA VAL A 186 2.25 -19.85 -17.11
C VAL A 186 1.25 -19.05 -17.95
N PRO A 187 1.07 -19.36 -19.24
CA PRO A 187 0.10 -18.68 -20.07
C PRO A 187 -1.28 -18.79 -19.42
N GLU A 188 -1.91 -17.65 -19.15
CA GLU A 188 -3.29 -17.65 -18.69
C GLU A 188 -4.17 -18.42 -19.69
N PRO A 189 -5.27 -19.06 -19.25
CA PRO A 189 -6.15 -19.79 -20.15
C PRO A 189 -6.75 -18.91 -21.26
N GLY A 190 -6.86 -17.59 -21.04
CA GLY A 190 -7.46 -16.63 -21.96
C GLY A 190 -6.80 -16.58 -23.35
N PRO A 191 -5.48 -16.32 -23.44
CA PRO A 191 -4.74 -16.38 -24.70
C PRO A 191 -4.82 -17.75 -25.40
N LEU A 192 -4.75 -18.85 -24.65
CA LEU A 192 -4.84 -20.21 -25.19
C LEU A 192 -6.23 -20.53 -25.75
N ALA A 193 -7.29 -20.06 -25.09
CA ALA A 193 -8.65 -20.19 -25.58
C ALA A 193 -8.83 -19.41 -26.89
N LEU A 194 -8.30 -18.18 -26.98
CA LEU A 194 -8.35 -17.38 -28.21
C LEU A 194 -7.62 -18.06 -29.38
N LEU A 195 -6.45 -18.65 -29.12
CA LEU A 195 -5.67 -19.39 -30.11
C LEU A 195 -6.38 -20.68 -30.54
N GLY A 196 -7.01 -21.38 -29.60
CA GLY A 196 -7.83 -22.56 -29.86
C GLY A 196 -9.05 -22.26 -30.72
N PHE A 197 -9.80 -21.20 -30.41
CA PHE A 197 -10.93 -20.76 -31.22
C PHE A 197 -10.49 -20.29 -32.61
N GLY A 198 -9.38 -19.56 -32.72
CA GLY A 198 -8.82 -19.14 -34.01
C GLY A 198 -8.49 -20.32 -34.92
N LEU A 199 -7.88 -21.38 -34.38
CA LEU A 199 -7.55 -22.59 -35.14
C LEU A 199 -8.79 -23.40 -35.55
N ILE A 200 -9.83 -23.45 -34.71
CA ILE A 200 -11.10 -24.11 -35.04
C ILE A 200 -11.81 -23.39 -36.19
N VAL A 201 -11.83 -22.05 -36.18
CA VAL A 201 -12.43 -21.24 -37.27
C VAL A 201 -11.68 -21.43 -38.59
N ILE A 202 -10.35 -21.42 -38.56
CA ILE A 202 -9.52 -21.66 -39.76
C ILE A 202 -9.73 -23.08 -40.29
N GLY A 203 -9.80 -24.08 -39.41
CA GLY A 203 -10.08 -25.48 -39.78
C GLY A 203 -11.46 -25.68 -40.43
N LEU A 204 -12.48 -24.99 -39.93
CA LEU A 204 -13.84 -25.04 -40.50
C LEU A 204 -13.94 -24.31 -41.85
N MET A 205 -13.23 -23.19 -42.02
CA MET A 205 -13.14 -22.48 -43.30
C MET A 205 -12.40 -23.30 -44.37
N GLY A 206 -11.38 -24.07 -43.99
CA GLY A 206 -10.65 -24.96 -44.90
C GLY A 206 -11.51 -26.10 -45.48
N ARG A 207 -12.53 -26.58 -44.74
CA ARG A 207 -13.45 -27.63 -45.22
C ARG A 207 -14.48 -27.11 -46.23
N ARG A 208 -14.85 -25.83 -46.19
CA ARG A 208 -15.80 -25.24 -47.16
C ARG A 208 -15.22 -24.98 -48.55
N ARG A 209 -13.88 -24.97 -48.71
CA ARG A 209 -13.23 -24.84 -50.03
C ARG A 209 -13.02 -26.17 -50.76
N LYS A 210 -13.34 -27.31 -50.14
CA LYS A 210 -13.20 -28.65 -50.72
C LYS A 210 -14.54 -29.35 -50.98
N ALA A 211 -15.66 -28.65 -50.77
CA ALA A 211 -17.00 -29.12 -51.14
C ALA A 211 -17.47 -28.38 -52.40
#